data_AF-A0A502JE79-F1
#
_entry.id   AF-A0A502JE79-F1
#
_cell.length_a   1.000
_cell.length_b   1.000
_cell.length_c   1.000
_cell.angle_alpha   90.00
_cell.angle_beta   90.00
_cell.angle_gamma   90.00
#
_symmetry.space_group_name_H-M   'P 1'
#
loop_
_entity.id
_entity.type
_entity.pdbx_description
1 polymer ?
#
loop_
_entity_poly.entity_id
_entity_poly.type
_entity_poly.pdbx_seq_one_letter_code
_entity_poly.pdbx_strand_id
1 'polypeptide(L)'
;MVNPNGKFTVGSGATINMGDNIIHGVATGVADTDAVNVAQLKANTTTVEAGKNVTVNKTKDDATGKTFTVHSEKATVSKEDNSPIKLTSTSNTSEHTTDYKVGLDIDEGTLEVKNGKLAAKAQVKAIEVVESKEGDDNIAKVNVKSGQNKGDAGATYQVSVTKNDVKDAAKEAVDVRGSDFITVTPTDGEHLKTHTVAAKTGEITVAEATGSVTSVSYTHLTLPTTSRV
;
A
#
# COMPACT_ATOMS: atom_id res chain seq x y z
N MET A 1 41.03 83.31 -27.13
CA MET A 1 41.56 82.38 -28.15
C MET A 1 42.66 81.56 -27.50
N VAL A 2 42.53 80.23 -27.42
CA VAL A 2 43.61 79.33 -26.98
C VAL A 2 44.50 79.08 -28.21
N ASN A 3 45.82 79.21 -28.09
CA ASN A 3 46.74 79.10 -29.23
C ASN A 3 46.77 77.65 -29.77
N PRO A 4 47.19 77.39 -31.03
CA PRO A 4 47.19 76.03 -31.63
C PRO A 4 48.01 74.98 -30.86
N ASN A 5 48.96 75.43 -30.02
CA ASN A 5 49.79 74.60 -29.14
C ASN A 5 49.60 74.94 -27.64
N GLY A 6 48.54 75.70 -27.31
CA GLY A 6 48.37 76.32 -26.00
C GLY A 6 47.64 75.42 -25.00
N LYS A 7 48.20 75.29 -23.79
CA LYS A 7 47.52 74.68 -22.64
C LYS A 7 46.35 75.56 -22.21
N PHE A 8 45.13 75.04 -22.24
CA PHE A 8 43.98 75.67 -21.59
C PHE A 8 43.94 75.21 -20.13
N THR A 9 44.09 76.13 -19.17
CA THR A 9 43.99 75.84 -17.74
C THR A 9 42.90 76.70 -17.15
N VAL A 10 41.98 76.08 -16.41
CA VAL A 10 40.97 76.77 -15.61
C VAL A 10 41.38 76.78 -14.14
N GLY A 11 41.04 77.85 -13.42
CA GLY A 11 41.29 77.93 -11.98
C GLY A 11 40.50 76.86 -11.21
N SER A 12 41.04 76.42 -10.08
CA SER A 12 40.32 75.50 -9.19
C SER A 12 38.98 76.10 -8.76
N GLY A 13 37.92 75.28 -8.75
CA GLY A 13 36.56 75.71 -8.40
C GLY A 13 35.84 76.55 -9.45
N ALA A 14 36.46 76.83 -10.61
CA ALA A 14 35.79 77.53 -11.69
C ALA A 14 34.77 76.62 -12.39
N THR A 15 33.60 77.17 -12.72
CA THR A 15 32.58 76.49 -13.54
C THR A 15 32.88 76.69 -15.03
N ILE A 16 32.85 75.60 -15.81
CA ILE A 16 32.87 75.65 -17.27
C ILE A 16 31.45 75.39 -17.76
N ASN A 17 30.88 76.32 -18.53
CA ASN A 17 29.59 76.16 -19.19
C ASN A 17 29.80 76.13 -20.71
N MET A 18 29.28 75.11 -21.39
CA MET A 18 29.42 74.92 -22.84
C MET A 18 28.21 75.42 -23.64
N GLY A 19 27.21 76.03 -23.00
CA GLY A 19 26.03 76.57 -23.68
C GLY A 19 25.32 75.53 -24.56
N ASP A 20 25.08 74.34 -24.00
CA ASP A 20 24.46 73.18 -24.67
C ASP A 20 25.24 72.60 -25.86
N ASN A 21 26.49 73.01 -26.10
CA ASN A 21 27.34 72.43 -27.13
C ASN A 21 27.94 71.07 -26.73
N ILE A 22 28.14 70.20 -27.72
CA ILE A 22 28.83 68.91 -27.56
C ILE A 22 30.36 69.14 -27.52
N ILE A 23 31.03 68.46 -26.59
CA ILE A 23 32.49 68.46 -26.52
C ILE A 23 33.03 67.32 -27.40
N HIS A 24 33.63 67.66 -28.53
CA HIS A 24 34.30 66.69 -29.42
C HIS A 24 35.75 66.41 -28.98
N GLY A 25 36.32 65.30 -29.45
CA GLY A 25 37.75 64.99 -29.24
C GLY A 25 38.12 64.55 -27.83
N VAL A 26 37.14 64.21 -26.99
CA VAL A 26 37.39 63.65 -25.65
C VAL A 26 37.95 62.23 -25.78
N ALA A 27 39.24 62.06 -25.50
CA ALA A 27 39.89 60.76 -25.45
C ALA A 27 39.32 59.90 -24.31
N THR A 28 39.64 58.60 -24.31
CA THR A 28 39.27 57.69 -23.22
C THR A 28 39.89 58.17 -21.91
N GLY A 29 39.07 58.52 -20.92
CA GLY A 29 39.53 58.86 -19.57
C GLY A 29 40.15 57.64 -18.90
N VAL A 30 41.28 57.83 -18.21
CA VAL A 30 42.04 56.74 -17.56
C VAL A 30 42.06 56.93 -16.04
N ALA A 31 42.21 58.16 -15.57
CA ALA A 31 42.14 58.49 -14.14
C ALA A 31 40.70 58.75 -13.68
N ASP A 32 40.44 58.57 -12.38
CA ASP A 32 39.11 58.80 -11.78
C ASP A 32 38.59 60.24 -11.96
N THR A 33 39.48 61.19 -12.23
CA THR A 33 39.15 62.61 -12.44
C THR A 33 39.01 63.00 -13.92
N ASP A 34 39.24 62.08 -14.85
CA ASP A 34 39.11 62.36 -16.28
C ASP A 34 37.65 62.41 -16.71
N ALA A 35 37.37 63.13 -17.79
CA ALA A 35 36.06 63.10 -18.43
C ALA A 35 35.84 61.74 -19.14
N VAL A 36 34.61 61.22 -19.08
CA VAL A 36 34.21 60.01 -19.82
C VAL A 36 33.62 60.37 -21.18
N ASN A 37 34.02 59.63 -22.21
CA ASN A 37 33.38 59.75 -23.52
C ASN A 37 32.19 58.77 -23.67
N VAL A 38 31.39 58.95 -24.72
CA VAL A 38 30.18 58.14 -24.96
C VAL A 38 30.51 56.66 -25.18
N ALA A 39 31.69 56.33 -25.71
CA ALA A 39 32.10 54.95 -25.90
C ALA A 39 32.33 54.24 -24.56
N GLN A 40 32.98 54.90 -23.59
CA GLN A 40 33.15 54.38 -22.22
C GLN A 40 31.80 54.20 -21.51
N LEU A 41 30.89 55.16 -21.66
CA LEU A 41 29.54 55.05 -21.10
C LEU A 41 28.76 53.87 -21.69
N LYS A 42 28.82 53.68 -23.01
CA LYS A 42 28.18 52.54 -23.70
C LYS A 42 28.81 51.20 -23.37
N ALA A 43 30.11 51.16 -23.07
CA ALA A 43 30.80 49.93 -22.68
C ALA A 43 30.50 49.52 -21.23
N ASN A 44 30.12 50.46 -20.37
CA ASN A 44 29.80 50.20 -18.96
C ASN A 44 28.38 49.65 -18.75
N THR A 45 27.91 48.75 -19.63
CA THR A 45 26.61 48.09 -19.48
C THR A 45 26.76 46.74 -18.79
N THR A 46 25.94 46.49 -17.77
CA THR A 46 25.82 45.16 -17.15
C THR A 46 24.87 44.27 -17.95
N THR A 47 25.29 43.04 -18.24
CA THR A 47 24.43 41.99 -18.82
C THR A 47 24.04 40.99 -17.74
N VAL A 48 22.78 40.51 -17.79
CA VAL A 48 22.28 39.45 -16.92
C VAL A 48 21.67 38.38 -17.81
N GLU A 49 22.26 37.20 -17.82
CA GLU A 49 21.81 36.07 -18.63
C GLU A 49 21.13 35.02 -17.76
N ALA A 50 20.01 34.47 -18.22
CA ALA A 50 19.31 33.40 -17.54
C ALA A 50 20.10 32.09 -17.67
N GLY A 51 20.56 31.55 -16.54
CA GLY A 51 21.13 30.20 -16.47
C GLY A 51 20.06 29.10 -16.54
N LYS A 52 20.46 27.83 -16.37
CA LYS A 52 19.48 26.73 -16.26
C LYS A 52 18.57 26.95 -15.05
N ASN A 53 17.27 26.65 -15.21
CA ASN A 53 16.24 26.74 -14.16
C ASN A 53 16.00 28.15 -13.60
N VAL A 54 16.47 29.17 -14.30
CA VAL A 54 16.33 30.58 -13.94
C VAL A 54 15.61 31.30 -15.06
N THR A 55 14.74 32.25 -14.73
CA THR A 55 14.23 33.24 -15.70
C THR A 55 14.61 34.62 -15.25
N VAL A 56 14.97 35.46 -16.22
CA VAL A 56 15.33 36.85 -16.00
C VAL A 56 14.31 37.73 -16.69
N ASN A 57 13.53 38.46 -15.90
CA ASN A 57 12.57 39.43 -16.41
C ASN A 57 13.25 40.80 -16.45
N LYS A 58 13.16 41.48 -17.58
CA LYS A 58 13.60 42.88 -17.71
C LYS A 58 12.47 43.80 -17.25
N THR A 59 12.62 44.42 -16.09
CA THR A 59 11.52 45.14 -15.44
C THR A 59 11.52 46.63 -15.73
N LYS A 60 12.68 47.23 -16.07
CA LYS A 60 12.77 48.66 -16.42
C LYS A 60 13.97 48.97 -17.31
N ASP A 61 13.75 49.79 -18.33
CA ASP A 61 14.80 50.43 -19.15
C ASP A 61 14.53 51.94 -19.14
N ASP A 62 15.10 52.64 -18.16
CA ASP A 62 15.02 54.10 -18.09
C ASP A 62 16.41 54.73 -18.15
N ALA A 63 16.45 56.05 -18.26
CA ALA A 63 17.69 56.82 -18.35
C ALA A 63 18.60 56.68 -17.11
N THR A 64 18.13 56.08 -16.01
CA THR A 64 18.85 55.91 -14.76
C THR A 64 19.45 54.52 -14.55
N GLY A 65 19.14 53.55 -15.43
CA GLY A 65 19.77 52.23 -15.44
C GLY A 65 18.84 51.09 -15.88
N LYS A 66 19.39 49.87 -15.99
CA LYS A 66 18.63 48.65 -16.30
C LYS A 66 18.41 47.85 -15.03
N THR A 67 17.15 47.56 -14.70
CA THR A 67 16.80 46.66 -13.58
C THR A 67 16.34 45.31 -14.12
N PHE A 68 16.93 44.24 -13.59
CA PHE A 68 16.61 42.85 -13.91
C PHE A 68 16.07 42.15 -12.67
N THR A 69 14.97 41.40 -12.83
CA THR A 69 14.44 40.52 -11.78
C THR A 69 14.81 39.08 -12.13
N VAL A 70 15.42 38.35 -11.20
CA VAL A 70 15.86 36.97 -11.40
C VAL A 70 14.98 36.04 -10.57
N HIS A 71 14.32 35.09 -11.23
CA HIS A 71 13.49 34.07 -10.63
C HIS A 71 14.18 32.70 -10.72
N SER A 72 14.16 31.91 -9.65
CA SER A 72 14.58 30.51 -9.66
C SER A 72 13.34 29.63 -9.75
N GLU A 73 13.10 29.01 -10.91
CA GLU A 73 11.77 28.48 -11.25
C GLU A 73 11.64 26.97 -11.13
N LYS A 74 12.74 26.23 -11.12
CA LYS A 74 12.67 24.76 -11.23
C LYS A 74 13.61 24.06 -10.26
N ALA A 75 13.02 23.27 -9.38
CA ALA A 75 13.68 22.17 -8.70
C ALA A 75 13.44 20.88 -9.51
N THR A 76 14.34 19.92 -9.43
CA THR A 76 14.10 18.59 -10.00
C THR A 76 13.58 17.67 -8.90
N VAL A 77 12.35 17.19 -9.05
CA VAL A 77 11.75 16.18 -8.17
C VAL A 77 11.26 15.06 -9.05
N SER A 78 11.74 13.85 -8.82
CA SER A 78 11.35 12.64 -9.54
C SER A 78 11.10 11.53 -8.54
N LYS A 79 10.22 10.61 -8.91
CA LYS A 79 10.11 9.32 -8.22
C LYS A 79 10.77 8.25 -9.08
N GLU A 80 11.27 7.21 -8.43
CA GLU A 80 11.77 6.03 -9.13
C GLU A 80 10.63 5.28 -9.84
N ASP A 81 11.01 4.50 -10.84
CA ASP A 81 10.10 3.58 -11.51
C ASP A 81 9.57 2.55 -10.50
N ASN A 82 8.27 2.23 -10.59
CA ASN A 82 7.57 1.35 -9.65
C ASN A 82 7.59 1.81 -8.18
N SER A 83 7.95 3.07 -7.89
CA SER A 83 7.86 3.62 -6.55
C SER A 83 6.38 3.72 -6.10
N PRO A 84 6.03 3.33 -4.84
CA PRO A 84 4.68 3.43 -4.27
C PRO A 84 4.32 4.86 -3.87
N ILE A 85 4.89 5.84 -4.58
CA ILE A 85 4.72 7.27 -4.31
C ILE A 85 3.99 7.84 -5.51
N LYS A 86 2.93 8.60 -5.25
CA LYS A 86 2.30 9.48 -6.22
C LYS A 86 2.98 10.84 -6.15
N LEU A 87 3.61 11.24 -7.24
CA LEU A 87 4.21 12.57 -7.39
C LEU A 87 3.47 13.31 -8.50
N THR A 88 2.90 14.46 -8.16
CA THR A 88 2.25 15.36 -9.12
C THR A 88 2.82 16.76 -8.94
N SER A 89 2.94 17.49 -10.04
CA SER A 89 3.46 18.86 -10.03
C SER A 89 2.50 19.82 -10.71
N THR A 90 2.49 21.07 -10.27
CA THR A 90 1.71 22.15 -10.87
C THR A 90 2.54 23.43 -10.83
N SER A 91 2.78 24.03 -11.99
CA SER A 91 3.55 25.27 -12.10
C SER A 91 2.66 26.49 -12.03
N ASN A 92 3.08 27.50 -11.27
CA ASN A 92 2.49 28.84 -11.22
C ASN A 92 3.45 29.83 -11.86
N THR A 93 3.15 30.22 -13.11
CA THR A 93 4.00 31.14 -13.88
C THR A 93 3.95 32.58 -13.38
N SER A 94 2.90 32.98 -12.66
CA SER A 94 2.77 34.34 -12.12
C SER A 94 3.62 34.54 -10.87
N GLU A 95 3.78 33.49 -10.08
CA GLU A 95 4.59 33.52 -8.85
C GLU A 95 5.99 32.93 -9.03
N HIS A 96 6.27 32.38 -10.22
CA HIS A 96 7.53 31.70 -10.54
C HIS A 96 7.83 30.52 -9.59
N THR A 97 6.79 29.77 -9.21
CA THR A 97 6.87 28.63 -8.29
C THR A 97 6.37 27.34 -8.96
N THR A 98 6.79 26.20 -8.42
CA THR A 98 6.23 24.88 -8.76
C THR A 98 5.84 24.14 -7.48
N ASP A 99 4.57 23.79 -7.37
CA ASP A 99 4.04 23.00 -6.27
C ASP A 99 4.20 21.52 -6.57
N TYR A 100 4.86 20.80 -5.66
CA TYR A 100 4.98 19.35 -5.72
C TYR A 100 4.07 18.73 -4.66
N LYS A 101 3.04 18.01 -5.12
CA LYS A 101 2.19 17.21 -4.24
C LYS A 101 2.70 15.78 -4.24
N VAL A 102 3.16 15.34 -3.06
CA VAL A 102 3.61 13.96 -2.80
C VAL A 102 2.56 13.22 -1.99
N GLY A 103 2.33 11.97 -2.33
CA GLY A 103 1.48 11.05 -1.60
C GLY A 103 1.92 9.62 -1.82
N LEU A 104 1.24 8.68 -1.17
CA LEU A 104 1.42 7.26 -1.46
C LEU A 104 0.46 6.87 -2.60
N ASP A 105 0.93 5.99 -3.48
CA ASP A 105 0.10 5.37 -4.51
C ASP A 105 -0.58 4.15 -3.88
N ILE A 106 -1.73 4.38 -3.26
CA ILE A 106 -2.48 3.35 -2.53
C ILE A 106 -3.34 2.58 -3.52
N ASP A 107 -3.05 1.29 -3.69
CA ASP A 107 -3.79 0.36 -4.56
C ASP A 107 -5.23 0.07 -4.10
N GLU A 108 -5.60 0.56 -2.91
CA GLU A 108 -6.84 0.28 -2.18
C GLU A 108 -7.11 -1.22 -1.95
N GLY A 109 -6.18 -2.11 -2.26
CA GLY A 109 -6.30 -3.57 -2.08
C GLY A 109 -5.60 -4.04 -0.81
N THR A 110 -4.44 -3.46 -0.50
CA THR A 110 -3.59 -3.87 0.64
C THR A 110 -3.53 -2.83 1.73
N LEU A 111 -3.57 -1.54 1.34
CA LEU A 111 -3.50 -0.40 2.23
C LEU A 111 -4.67 0.54 1.96
N GLU A 112 -5.06 1.33 2.96
CA GLU A 112 -6.09 2.35 2.86
C GLU A 112 -5.76 3.54 3.77
N VAL A 113 -6.30 4.72 3.47
CA VAL A 113 -6.14 5.92 4.32
C VAL A 113 -7.42 6.13 5.10
N LYS A 114 -7.36 6.03 6.43
CA LYS A 114 -8.48 6.26 7.35
C LYS A 114 -8.16 7.42 8.28
N ASN A 115 -8.99 8.47 8.25
CA ASN A 115 -8.83 9.66 9.07
C ASN A 115 -7.42 10.28 8.98
N GLY A 116 -6.84 10.30 7.78
CA GLY A 116 -5.48 10.81 7.54
C GLY A 116 -4.34 9.91 8.01
N LYS A 117 -4.61 8.68 8.46
CA LYS A 117 -3.60 7.68 8.82
C LYS A 117 -3.60 6.53 7.82
N LEU A 118 -2.42 5.99 7.55
CA LEU A 118 -2.27 4.78 6.75
C LEU A 118 -2.69 3.56 7.60
N ALA A 119 -3.52 2.71 7.02
CA ALA A 119 -3.98 1.47 7.62
C ALA A 119 -3.83 0.31 6.63
N ALA A 120 -3.64 -0.90 7.14
CA ALA A 120 -3.72 -2.10 6.33
C ALA A 120 -5.19 -2.46 6.09
N LYS A 121 -5.52 -2.79 4.85
CA LYS A 121 -6.84 -3.32 4.49
C LYS A 121 -6.93 -4.76 4.95
N ALA A 122 -8.06 -5.14 5.57
CA ALA A 122 -8.27 -6.50 6.02
C ALA A 122 -8.30 -7.44 4.80
N GLN A 123 -7.32 -8.33 4.70
CA GLN A 123 -7.31 -9.35 3.65
C GLN A 123 -8.22 -10.50 4.06
N VAL A 124 -9.08 -10.95 3.13
CA VAL A 124 -9.89 -12.15 3.31
C VAL A 124 -8.93 -13.33 3.32
N LYS A 125 -8.69 -13.93 4.50
CA LYS A 125 -7.92 -15.16 4.60
C LYS A 125 -8.60 -16.22 3.72
N ALA A 126 -7.84 -16.88 2.85
CA ALA A 126 -8.26 -18.15 2.27
C ALA A 126 -8.38 -19.15 3.43
N ILE A 127 -9.61 -19.50 3.78
CA ILE A 127 -9.88 -20.51 4.79
C ILE A 127 -9.88 -21.83 4.05
N GLU A 128 -8.95 -22.72 4.37
CA GLU A 128 -9.10 -24.13 4.02
C GLU A 128 -10.29 -24.66 4.81
N VAL A 129 -11.43 -24.81 4.14
CA VAL A 129 -12.67 -25.28 4.76
C VAL A 129 -12.69 -26.80 4.68
N VAL A 130 -12.87 -27.45 5.83
CA VAL A 130 -13.24 -28.87 5.88
C VAL A 130 -14.74 -28.95 5.64
N GLU A 131 -15.16 -29.60 4.56
CA GLU A 131 -16.58 -29.82 4.26
C GLU A 131 -16.91 -31.30 4.35
N SER A 132 -18.08 -31.63 4.91
CA SER A 132 -18.64 -32.98 4.79
C SER A 132 -18.97 -33.26 3.33
N LYS A 133 -18.77 -34.51 2.90
CA LYS A 133 -19.19 -34.91 1.55
C LYS A 133 -20.72 -34.80 1.42
N GLU A 134 -21.25 -34.51 0.24
CA GLU A 134 -22.69 -34.63 0.03
C GLU A 134 -23.13 -36.10 0.10
N GLY A 135 -24.25 -36.36 0.78
CA GLY A 135 -24.83 -37.70 0.98
C GLY A 135 -24.71 -38.23 2.41
N ASP A 136 -25.32 -39.39 2.64
CA ASP A 136 -25.50 -39.98 3.97
C ASP A 136 -24.31 -40.87 4.42
N ASP A 137 -23.25 -40.95 3.63
CA ASP A 137 -22.05 -41.77 3.91
C ASP A 137 -21.15 -41.19 5.04
N ASN A 138 -21.46 -40.00 5.57
CA ASN A 138 -20.62 -39.33 6.55
C ASN A 138 -21.00 -39.72 7.98
N ILE A 139 -20.06 -40.27 8.74
CA ILE A 139 -20.23 -40.50 10.19
C ILE A 139 -19.97 -39.20 10.98
N ALA A 140 -19.08 -38.34 10.49
CA ALA A 140 -18.73 -37.08 11.12
C ALA A 140 -19.55 -35.93 10.56
N LYS A 141 -20.08 -35.09 11.46
CA LYS A 141 -20.77 -33.85 11.12
C LYS A 141 -19.80 -32.69 11.19
N VAL A 142 -19.87 -31.80 10.20
CA VAL A 142 -19.09 -30.58 10.17
C VAL A 142 -20.03 -29.39 10.22
N ASN A 143 -19.89 -28.56 11.26
CA ASN A 143 -20.73 -27.39 11.48
C ASN A 143 -19.86 -26.16 11.68
N VAL A 144 -20.34 -25.01 11.21
CA VAL A 144 -19.72 -23.73 11.54
C VAL A 144 -19.90 -23.47 13.04
N LYS A 145 -18.86 -22.96 13.71
CA LYS A 145 -18.94 -22.60 15.13
C LYS A 145 -20.03 -21.53 15.35
N SER A 146 -20.77 -21.67 16.44
CA SER A 146 -21.89 -20.79 16.76
C SER A 146 -21.51 -19.32 16.69
N GLY A 147 -22.35 -18.53 16.03
CA GLY A 147 -22.13 -17.09 15.80
C GLY A 147 -21.35 -16.74 14.54
N GLN A 148 -21.02 -17.71 13.67
CA GLN A 148 -20.37 -17.48 12.38
C GLN A 148 -21.18 -18.13 11.25
N ASN A 149 -21.04 -17.63 10.01
CA ASN A 149 -21.64 -18.24 8.83
C ASN A 149 -20.59 -19.00 8.00
N LYS A 150 -21.08 -19.94 7.17
CA LYS A 150 -20.23 -20.68 6.22
C LYS A 150 -19.58 -19.67 5.26
N GLY A 151 -18.25 -19.67 5.22
CA GLY A 151 -17.46 -18.81 4.32
C GLY A 151 -17.04 -17.43 4.89
N ASP A 152 -17.45 -17.08 6.11
CA ASP A 152 -17.02 -15.81 6.73
C ASP A 152 -15.51 -15.78 6.96
N ALA A 153 -14.88 -14.62 6.79
CA ALA A 153 -13.44 -14.44 7.06
C ALA A 153 -13.13 -14.77 8.54
N GLY A 154 -12.27 -15.77 8.78
CA GLY A 154 -11.98 -16.29 10.12
C GLY A 154 -13.05 -17.22 10.70
N ALA A 155 -14.00 -17.72 9.90
CA ALA A 155 -14.91 -18.79 10.30
C ALA A 155 -14.12 -20.03 10.79
N THR A 156 -14.55 -20.59 11.91
CA THR A 156 -14.01 -21.84 12.44
C THR A 156 -15.05 -22.94 12.28
N TYR A 157 -14.61 -24.12 11.84
CA TYR A 157 -15.47 -25.29 11.66
C TYR A 157 -15.18 -26.29 12.77
N GLN A 158 -16.24 -26.87 13.30
CA GLN A 158 -16.17 -27.92 14.32
C GLN A 158 -16.56 -29.23 13.67
N VAL A 159 -15.66 -30.21 13.78
CA VAL A 159 -15.94 -31.60 13.38
C VAL A 159 -16.36 -32.35 14.64
N SER A 160 -17.48 -33.05 14.55
CA SER A 160 -17.99 -33.85 15.67
C SER A 160 -18.43 -35.22 15.18
N VAL A 161 -18.16 -36.22 16.01
CA VAL A 161 -18.70 -37.57 15.89
C VAL A 161 -19.32 -37.89 17.24
N THR A 162 -20.60 -38.25 17.27
CA THR A 162 -21.24 -38.67 18.52
C THR A 162 -21.21 -40.19 18.65
N LYS A 163 -21.28 -40.69 19.89
CA LYS A 163 -21.40 -42.14 20.14
C LYS A 163 -22.68 -42.71 19.53
N ASN A 164 -23.74 -41.91 19.43
CA ASN A 164 -25.00 -42.34 18.83
C ASN A 164 -24.87 -42.49 17.32
N ASP A 165 -24.26 -41.53 16.63
CA ASP A 165 -24.00 -41.62 15.18
C ASP A 165 -23.19 -42.88 14.82
N VAL A 166 -22.21 -43.25 15.66
CA VAL A 166 -21.43 -44.50 15.46
C VAL A 166 -22.28 -45.75 15.70
N LYS A 167 -23.16 -45.73 16.70
CA LYS A 167 -24.04 -46.88 16.98
C LYS A 167 -25.10 -47.07 15.89
N ASP A 168 -25.61 -45.98 15.32
CA ASP A 168 -26.53 -46.02 14.18
C ASP A 168 -25.84 -46.61 12.96
N ALA A 169 -24.66 -46.12 12.60
CA ALA A 169 -23.88 -46.67 11.50
C ALA A 169 -23.56 -48.17 11.72
N ALA A 170 -23.24 -48.56 12.96
CA ALA A 170 -22.99 -49.96 13.29
C ALA A 170 -24.25 -50.84 13.21
N LYS A 171 -25.43 -50.30 13.53
CA LYS A 171 -26.71 -51.00 13.42
C LYS A 171 -27.00 -51.44 11.98
N GLU A 172 -26.62 -50.65 10.99
CA GLU A 172 -26.76 -51.00 9.56
C GLU A 172 -25.77 -52.08 9.11
N ALA A 173 -24.59 -52.14 9.72
CA ALA A 173 -23.53 -53.07 9.34
C ALA A 173 -23.66 -54.49 9.91
N VAL A 174 -24.51 -54.70 10.93
CA VAL A 174 -24.64 -55.99 11.63
C VAL A 174 -25.77 -56.83 11.05
N ASP A 175 -25.42 -57.98 10.47
CA ASP A 175 -26.36 -58.97 9.92
C ASP A 175 -26.36 -60.23 10.79
N VAL A 176 -27.50 -60.55 11.41
CA VAL A 176 -27.70 -61.75 12.24
C VAL A 176 -28.81 -62.59 11.64
N ARG A 177 -28.45 -63.79 11.15
CA ARG A 177 -29.39 -64.67 10.43
C ARG A 177 -29.72 -65.91 11.23
N GLY A 178 -31.00 -66.24 11.25
CA GLY A 178 -31.50 -67.53 11.74
C GLY A 178 -31.39 -68.61 10.68
N SER A 179 -31.57 -69.86 11.12
CA SER A 179 -31.63 -71.05 10.26
C SER A 179 -32.84 -71.90 10.67
N ASP A 180 -33.00 -73.10 10.09
CA ASP A 180 -34.15 -73.95 10.37
C ASP A 180 -34.30 -74.29 11.87
N PHE A 181 -33.19 -74.44 12.59
CA PHE A 181 -33.14 -74.78 14.01
C PHE A 181 -33.08 -73.57 14.95
N ILE A 182 -32.66 -72.40 14.45
CA ILE A 182 -32.41 -71.19 15.24
C ILE A 182 -33.28 -70.05 14.74
N THR A 183 -34.13 -69.54 15.62
CA THR A 183 -34.89 -68.31 15.38
C THR A 183 -34.09 -67.10 15.85
N VAL A 184 -34.07 -66.05 15.02
CA VAL A 184 -33.52 -64.74 15.37
C VAL A 184 -34.66 -63.74 15.30
N THR A 185 -34.92 -63.07 16.42
CA THR A 185 -35.94 -62.03 16.51
C THR A 185 -35.26 -60.69 16.72
N PRO A 186 -35.23 -59.80 15.71
CA PRO A 186 -34.70 -58.45 15.89
C PRO A 186 -35.68 -57.59 16.68
N THR A 187 -35.15 -56.70 17.51
CA THR A 187 -35.90 -55.64 18.20
C THR A 187 -35.17 -54.33 17.98
N ASP A 188 -35.84 -53.39 17.32
CA ASP A 188 -35.30 -52.06 17.03
C ASP A 188 -35.49 -51.14 18.24
N GLY A 189 -34.38 -50.71 18.84
CA GLY A 189 -34.32 -49.62 19.80
C GLY A 189 -33.73 -48.35 19.17
N GLU A 190 -33.76 -47.26 19.94
CA GLU A 190 -33.08 -46.00 19.61
C GLU A 190 -31.56 -46.22 19.65
N HIS A 191 -30.91 -46.01 18.50
CA HIS A 191 -29.47 -46.25 18.28
C HIS A 191 -28.95 -47.68 18.52
N LEU A 192 -29.79 -48.67 18.81
CA LEU A 192 -29.33 -50.03 19.08
C LEU A 192 -30.37 -51.06 18.61
N LYS A 193 -29.92 -52.07 17.87
CA LYS A 193 -30.74 -53.22 17.47
C LYS A 193 -30.32 -54.46 18.24
N THR A 194 -31.24 -55.03 18.99
CA THR A 194 -30.99 -56.26 19.75
C THR A 194 -31.51 -57.45 18.97
N HIS A 195 -30.71 -58.50 18.82
CA HIS A 195 -31.10 -59.74 18.16
C HIS A 195 -31.22 -60.83 19.22
N THR A 196 -32.45 -61.28 19.50
CA THR A 196 -32.69 -62.41 20.41
C THR A 196 -32.60 -63.71 19.64
N VAL A 197 -31.70 -64.59 20.05
CA VAL A 197 -31.44 -65.88 19.38
C VAL A 197 -31.98 -67.01 20.25
N ALA A 198 -32.81 -67.88 19.68
CA ALA A 198 -33.41 -69.02 20.38
C ALA A 198 -33.46 -70.28 19.50
N ALA A 199 -33.24 -71.46 20.10
CA ALA A 199 -33.37 -72.74 19.41
C ALA A 199 -34.81 -73.26 19.44
N LYS A 200 -35.26 -73.89 18.34
CA LYS A 200 -36.61 -74.46 18.23
C LYS A 200 -36.77 -75.78 18.99
N THR A 201 -35.71 -76.54 19.17
CA THR A 201 -35.70 -77.81 19.90
C THR A 201 -34.36 -78.03 20.60
N GLY A 202 -34.34 -78.04 21.94
CA GLY A 202 -33.16 -78.40 22.75
C GLY A 202 -32.24 -77.25 23.17
N GLU A 203 -31.23 -77.61 23.96
CA GLU A 203 -30.22 -76.71 24.57
C GLU A 203 -29.18 -76.25 23.51
N ILE A 204 -28.80 -74.96 23.53
CA ILE A 204 -27.80 -74.40 22.60
C ILE A 204 -26.39 -74.70 23.14
N THR A 205 -25.67 -75.62 22.51
CA THR A 205 -24.25 -75.87 22.79
C THR A 205 -23.37 -75.11 21.78
N VAL A 206 -22.63 -74.10 22.28
CA VAL A 206 -21.63 -73.37 21.47
C VAL A 206 -20.39 -74.26 21.37
N ALA A 207 -20.18 -74.88 20.21
CA ALA A 207 -19.10 -75.85 20.02
C ALA A 207 -17.70 -75.20 20.08
N GLU A 208 -17.52 -74.00 19.53
CA GLU A 208 -16.31 -73.19 19.68
C GLU A 208 -16.66 -71.70 19.56
N ALA A 209 -16.33 -70.90 20.57
CA ALA A 209 -16.48 -69.45 20.52
C ALA A 209 -15.30 -68.83 19.76
N THR A 210 -15.37 -68.78 18.43
CA THR A 210 -14.35 -68.13 17.58
C THR A 210 -14.54 -66.62 17.44
N GLY A 211 -15.51 -66.03 18.15
CA GLY A 211 -15.74 -64.59 18.15
C GLY A 211 -14.72 -63.84 19.01
N SER A 212 -13.79 -63.14 18.37
CA SER A 212 -12.96 -62.12 19.04
C SER A 212 -13.77 -60.83 19.18
N VAL A 213 -14.03 -60.41 20.42
CA VAL A 213 -14.48 -59.03 20.71
C VAL A 213 -13.24 -58.24 21.06
N THR A 214 -12.73 -57.46 20.11
CA THR A 214 -11.64 -56.52 20.39
C THR A 214 -12.23 -55.31 21.13
N SER A 215 -12.11 -55.29 22.46
CA SER A 215 -12.50 -54.15 23.28
C SER A 215 -11.57 -52.97 22.99
N VAL A 216 -12.09 -51.97 22.26
CA VAL A 216 -11.36 -50.74 21.97
C VAL A 216 -11.29 -49.90 23.26
N SER A 217 -10.08 -49.70 23.77
CA SER A 217 -9.80 -48.78 24.88
C SER A 217 -9.68 -47.36 24.33
N TYR A 218 -10.47 -46.43 24.85
CA TYR A 218 -10.47 -45.03 24.41
C TYR A 218 -9.38 -44.25 25.18
N THR A 219 -8.27 -43.91 24.51
CA THR A 219 -7.37 -42.85 24.97
C THR A 219 -7.90 -41.52 24.47
N HIS A 220 -8.25 -40.61 25.39
CA HIS A 220 -8.74 -39.28 25.07
C HIS A 220 -7.64 -38.45 24.39
N LEU A 221 -7.92 -37.94 23.19
CA LEU A 221 -7.09 -36.95 22.52
C LEU A 221 -7.34 -35.58 23.18
N THR A 222 -6.46 -35.17 24.09
CA THR A 222 -6.47 -33.81 24.66
C THR A 222 -6.04 -32.80 23.60
N LEU A 223 -6.95 -31.94 23.18
CA LEU A 223 -6.66 -30.77 22.35
C LEU A 223 -5.89 -29.72 23.19
N PRO A 224 -4.79 -29.15 22.67
CA PRO A 224 -4.03 -28.13 23.39
C PRO A 224 -4.82 -26.81 23.46
N THR A 225 -5.13 -26.36 24.67
CA THR A 225 -5.67 -25.02 24.94
C THR A 225 -4.58 -23.98 24.75
N THR A 226 -4.56 -23.31 23.60
CA THR A 226 -3.74 -22.08 23.45
C THR A 226 -4.56 -20.89 23.92
N SER A 227 -4.32 -20.48 25.17
CA SER A 227 -4.75 -19.19 25.70
C SER A 227 -3.89 -18.09 25.07
N ARG A 228 -4.50 -17.13 24.39
CA ARG A 228 -3.81 -15.93 23.89
C ARG A 228 -3.96 -14.81 24.93
N VAL A 229 -2.81 -14.34 25.45
CA VAL A 229 -2.62 -13.03 26.08
C VAL A 229 -2.29 -12.02 24.98
#